data_AF-A0A9C9X4X6-F1
#
_entry.id   AF-A0A9C9X4X6-F1
#
_cell.length_a   1.000
_cell.length_b   1.000
_cell.length_c   1.000
_cell.angle_alpha   90.00
_cell.angle_beta   90.00
_cell.angle_gamma   90.00
#
_symmetry.space_group_name_H-M   'P 1'
#
loop_
_entity.id
_entity.type
_entity.pdbx_description
1 polymer ?
#
loop_
_entity_poly.entity_id
_entity_poly.type
_entity_poly.pdbx_seq_one_letter_code
_entity_poly.pdbx_strand_id
1 'polypeptide(L)'
;MDWSAGEIAVNLTTTSTLNLTGDAPKILNGHQITHTGDAHWNGNGDFRMQNGAVFQNQAGASFDIQTAADLEVNVGTATFNNLGQFTKTLGGGQTVIGCVFNNYGLVSIFGGQLIFDRGGLQSGNFAGGPTTVLEFSGAGAVYDFQSGSVINASGDVEFSAGTVNFAGTYTVGGKTYISGGTLNFQFDNSINDLGLSDGIIEGDGNVTVSGTFDWTGGFI
;
A
#
# COMPACT_ATOMS: atom_id res chain seq x y z
N MET A 1 -18.52 11.87 -11.12
CA MET A 1 -18.81 10.59 -11.79
C MET A 1 -19.14 9.58 -10.73
N ASP A 2 -20.27 8.88 -10.84
CA ASP A 2 -20.62 7.77 -9.96
C ASP A 2 -20.48 6.46 -10.75
N TRP A 3 -19.52 5.64 -10.37
CA TRP A 3 -19.23 4.36 -10.99
C TRP A 3 -19.66 3.24 -10.04
N SER A 4 -20.86 2.72 -10.24
CA SER A 4 -21.48 1.72 -9.36
C SER A 4 -21.33 0.27 -9.82
N ALA A 5 -21.00 0.06 -11.10
CA ALA A 5 -20.77 -1.24 -11.72
C ALA A 5 -20.13 -1.08 -13.11
N GLY A 6 -19.66 -2.19 -13.68
CA GLY A 6 -19.37 -2.31 -15.11
C GLY A 6 -17.96 -1.89 -15.50
N GLU A 7 -17.71 -1.82 -16.80
CA GLU A 7 -16.38 -1.68 -17.38
C GLU A 7 -16.15 -0.31 -18.01
N ILE A 8 -14.99 0.28 -17.70
CA ILE A 8 -14.39 1.38 -18.45
C ILE A 8 -13.26 0.79 -19.30
N ALA A 9 -13.45 0.83 -20.61
CA ALA A 9 -12.50 0.36 -21.62
C ALA A 9 -12.07 1.50 -22.56
N VAL A 10 -11.92 2.71 -22.00
CA VAL A 10 -11.41 3.91 -22.68
C VAL A 10 -10.56 4.71 -21.72
N ASN A 11 -9.64 5.52 -22.26
CA ASN A 11 -8.92 6.49 -21.44
C ASN A 11 -9.88 7.58 -20.97
N LEU A 12 -9.83 7.91 -19.68
CA LEU A 12 -10.74 8.84 -19.04
C LEU A 12 -9.98 9.82 -18.15
N THR A 13 -10.33 11.09 -18.21
CA THR A 13 -9.88 12.10 -17.25
C THR A 13 -11.07 12.59 -16.44
N THR A 14 -10.98 12.52 -15.12
CA THR A 14 -12.02 13.00 -14.20
C THR A 14 -11.47 14.19 -13.40
N THR A 15 -12.16 15.33 -13.51
CA THR A 15 -11.84 16.57 -12.79
C THR A 15 -12.85 16.88 -11.68
N SER A 16 -14.02 16.23 -11.71
CA SER A 16 -15.01 16.24 -10.64
C SER A 16 -14.84 15.03 -9.74
N THR A 17 -15.56 15.00 -8.62
CA THR A 17 -15.54 13.87 -7.67
C THR A 17 -15.82 12.55 -8.38
N LEU A 18 -14.99 11.54 -8.15
CA LEU A 18 -15.13 10.17 -8.67
C LEU A 18 -15.55 9.23 -7.54
N ASN A 19 -16.81 8.81 -7.53
CA ASN A 19 -17.31 7.87 -6.53
C ASN A 19 -17.32 6.44 -7.11
N LEU A 20 -16.66 5.51 -6.44
CA LEU A 20 -16.74 4.07 -6.70
C LEU A 20 -17.73 3.49 -5.69
N THR A 21 -18.98 3.28 -6.12
CA THR A 21 -20.12 2.92 -5.26
C THR A 21 -20.63 1.51 -5.58
N GLY A 22 -21.65 1.04 -4.86
CA GLY A 22 -22.36 -0.21 -5.16
C GLY A 22 -21.57 -1.49 -4.85
N ASP A 23 -22.28 -2.62 -4.88
CA ASP A 23 -21.75 -3.95 -4.53
C ASP A 23 -21.15 -4.68 -5.74
N ALA A 24 -21.39 -4.19 -6.95
CA ALA A 24 -20.83 -4.78 -8.16
C ALA A 24 -19.38 -4.32 -8.39
N PRO A 25 -18.55 -5.15 -9.05
CA PRO A 25 -17.21 -4.75 -9.43
C PRO A 25 -17.20 -3.55 -10.38
N LYS A 26 -16.20 -2.67 -10.21
CA LYS A 26 -15.86 -1.59 -11.13
C LYS A 26 -14.61 -2.01 -11.88
N ILE A 27 -14.67 -2.15 -13.20
CA ILE A 27 -13.60 -2.75 -14.01
C ILE A 27 -12.93 -1.72 -14.91
N LEU A 28 -11.64 -1.44 -14.71
CA LEU A 28 -10.81 -0.70 -15.65
C LEU A 28 -9.98 -1.70 -16.47
N ASN A 29 -10.19 -1.73 -17.79
CA ASN A 29 -9.64 -2.77 -18.65
C ASN A 29 -8.71 -2.19 -19.72
N GLY A 30 -7.40 -2.32 -19.53
CA GLY A 30 -6.37 -1.95 -20.50
C GLY A 30 -6.25 -0.46 -20.84
N HIS A 31 -6.83 0.40 -20.01
CA HIS A 31 -6.88 1.85 -20.23
C HIS A 31 -6.51 2.62 -18.96
N GLN A 32 -6.36 3.93 -19.12
CA GLN A 32 -5.97 4.83 -18.05
C GLN A 32 -7.14 5.68 -17.54
N ILE A 33 -7.31 5.73 -16.22
CA ILE A 33 -8.07 6.81 -15.56
C ILE A 33 -7.06 7.81 -14.99
N THR A 34 -7.22 9.08 -15.36
CA THR A 34 -6.53 10.20 -14.73
C THR A 34 -7.49 10.96 -13.83
N HIS A 35 -7.16 11.07 -12.55
CA HIS A 35 -7.99 11.73 -11.56
C HIS A 35 -7.25 12.94 -10.97
N THR A 36 -7.90 14.11 -10.97
CA THR A 36 -7.32 15.37 -10.47
C THR A 36 -8.15 16.01 -9.35
N GLY A 37 -9.17 15.34 -8.83
CA GLY A 37 -10.11 15.86 -7.83
C GLY A 37 -10.14 14.97 -6.58
N ASP A 38 -11.33 14.75 -6.03
CA ASP A 38 -11.54 13.77 -4.95
C ASP A 38 -12.15 12.47 -5.48
N ALA A 39 -11.62 11.33 -5.06
CA ALA A 39 -12.18 10.02 -5.33
C ALA A 39 -12.58 9.35 -4.02
N HIS A 40 -13.79 8.81 -3.96
CA HIS A 40 -14.31 8.07 -2.81
C HIS A 40 -14.68 6.66 -3.23
N TRP A 41 -14.04 5.66 -2.66
CA TRP A 41 -14.42 4.28 -2.81
C TRP A 41 -15.19 3.81 -1.57
N ASN A 42 -16.52 3.91 -1.68
CA ASN A 42 -17.48 3.70 -0.61
C ASN A 42 -18.53 2.61 -0.93
N GLY A 43 -18.36 1.91 -2.06
CA GLY A 43 -19.09 0.69 -2.37
C GLY A 43 -18.38 -0.57 -1.86
N ASN A 44 -19.14 -1.67 -1.72
CA ASN A 44 -18.59 -2.97 -1.30
C ASN A 44 -18.04 -3.81 -2.46
N GLY A 45 -18.28 -3.39 -3.71
CA GLY A 45 -17.74 -4.08 -4.87
C GLY A 45 -16.29 -3.69 -5.15
N ASP A 46 -15.48 -4.69 -5.48
CA ASP A 46 -14.06 -4.58 -5.81
C ASP A 46 -13.77 -3.56 -6.91
N PHE A 47 -12.60 -2.94 -6.84
CA PHE A 47 -12.05 -2.16 -7.94
C PHE A 47 -11.08 -3.01 -8.75
N ARG A 48 -11.53 -3.50 -9.90
CA ARG A 48 -10.76 -4.40 -10.75
C ARG A 48 -10.00 -3.62 -11.80
N MET A 49 -8.68 -3.73 -11.80
CA MET A 49 -7.82 -3.18 -12.84
C MET A 49 -7.16 -4.35 -13.58
N GLN A 50 -7.21 -4.37 -14.91
CA GLN A 50 -6.72 -5.52 -15.68
C GLN A 50 -6.13 -5.14 -17.03
N ASN A 51 -5.40 -6.08 -17.64
CA ASN A 51 -4.83 -5.97 -19.00
C ASN A 51 -3.98 -4.70 -19.25
N GLY A 52 -3.17 -4.29 -18.27
CA GLY A 52 -2.31 -3.11 -18.36
C GLY A 52 -3.03 -1.80 -17.98
N ALA A 53 -4.14 -1.89 -17.25
CA ALA A 53 -4.85 -0.72 -16.73
C ALA A 53 -3.98 0.15 -15.83
N VAL A 54 -4.20 1.47 -15.92
CA VAL A 54 -3.44 2.46 -15.14
C VAL A 54 -4.39 3.42 -14.43
N PHE A 55 -4.19 3.65 -13.13
CA PHE A 55 -4.89 4.69 -12.39
C PHE A 55 -3.90 5.76 -11.93
N GLN A 56 -4.11 7.01 -12.34
CA GLN A 56 -3.29 8.15 -11.95
C GLN A 56 -4.05 9.02 -10.94
N ASN A 57 -3.67 8.96 -9.66
CA ASN A 57 -4.08 9.94 -8.67
C ASN A 57 -3.10 11.12 -8.69
N GLN A 58 -3.47 12.22 -9.35
CA GLN A 58 -2.57 13.34 -9.62
C GLN A 58 -2.20 14.13 -8.36
N ALA A 59 -1.15 14.95 -8.45
CA ALA A 59 -0.80 15.87 -7.37
C ALA A 59 -1.98 16.80 -7.04
N GLY A 60 -2.29 16.93 -5.75
CA GLY A 60 -3.45 17.68 -5.26
C GLY A 60 -4.77 16.91 -5.28
N ALA A 61 -4.82 15.71 -5.86
CA ALA A 61 -5.99 14.84 -5.83
C ALA A 61 -6.01 13.92 -4.60
N SER A 62 -7.18 13.41 -4.26
CA SER A 62 -7.38 12.45 -3.18
C SER A 62 -8.04 11.16 -3.67
N PHE A 63 -7.64 10.03 -3.10
CA PHE A 63 -8.29 8.73 -3.27
C PHE A 63 -8.55 8.15 -1.88
N ASP A 64 -9.80 8.15 -1.47
CA ASP A 64 -10.25 7.75 -0.14
C ASP A 64 -10.98 6.39 -0.17
N ILE A 65 -10.40 5.40 0.49
CA ILE A 65 -10.92 4.05 0.69
C ILE A 65 -11.78 4.04 1.97
N GLN A 66 -13.09 3.99 1.76
CA GLN A 66 -14.12 3.92 2.80
C GLN A 66 -14.75 2.52 2.91
N THR A 67 -14.09 1.52 2.34
CA THR A 67 -14.57 0.13 2.22
C THR A 67 -13.49 -0.88 2.67
N ALA A 68 -13.91 -2.13 2.80
CA ALA A 68 -13.03 -3.29 2.98
C ALA A 68 -12.96 -4.16 1.71
N ALA A 69 -13.50 -3.67 0.59
CA ALA A 69 -13.33 -4.29 -0.72
C ALA A 69 -11.88 -4.15 -1.21
N ASP A 70 -11.50 -4.99 -2.18
CA ASP A 70 -10.13 -5.07 -2.67
C ASP A 70 -9.97 -4.44 -4.06
N LEU A 71 -8.77 -3.90 -4.31
CA LEU A 71 -8.37 -3.54 -5.65
C LEU A 71 -7.72 -4.79 -6.23
N GLU A 72 -8.32 -5.41 -7.24
CA GLU A 72 -7.87 -6.70 -7.75
C GLU A 72 -7.34 -6.60 -9.18
N VAL A 73 -6.41 -7.51 -9.51
CA VAL A 73 -5.96 -7.76 -10.88
C VAL A 73 -6.26 -9.21 -11.24
N ASN A 74 -7.34 -9.43 -11.99
CA ASN A 74 -7.77 -10.78 -12.40
C ASN A 74 -6.98 -11.32 -13.58
N VAL A 75 -6.51 -10.44 -14.47
CA VAL A 75 -5.78 -10.82 -15.67
C VAL A 75 -4.79 -9.74 -16.07
N GLY A 76 -3.60 -10.18 -16.51
CA GLY A 76 -2.52 -9.29 -16.90
C GLY A 76 -1.93 -8.56 -15.70
N THR A 77 -1.53 -7.31 -15.93
CA THR A 77 -0.97 -6.44 -14.90
C THR A 77 -1.82 -5.18 -14.77
N ALA A 78 -1.61 -4.43 -13.69
CA ALA A 78 -2.15 -3.09 -13.55
C ALA A 78 -1.23 -2.25 -12.65
N THR A 79 -1.33 -0.93 -12.80
CA THR A 79 -0.51 0.02 -12.06
C THR A 79 -1.36 1.14 -11.47
N PHE A 80 -1.19 1.40 -10.19
CA PHE A 80 -1.71 2.61 -9.54
C PHE A 80 -0.53 3.55 -9.24
N ASN A 81 -0.61 4.79 -9.72
CA ASN A 81 0.37 5.82 -9.43
C ASN A 81 -0.26 6.89 -8.53
N ASN A 82 0.25 7.01 -7.31
CA ASN A 82 -0.18 8.00 -6.34
C ASN A 82 0.78 9.18 -6.27
N LEU A 83 0.42 10.31 -6.87
CA LEU A 83 1.12 11.60 -6.73
C LEU A 83 0.42 12.50 -5.71
N GLY A 84 -0.82 12.19 -5.35
CA GLY A 84 -1.65 12.93 -4.41
C GLY A 84 -1.74 12.25 -3.05
N GLN A 85 -2.97 12.18 -2.52
CA GLN A 85 -3.32 11.56 -1.25
C GLN A 85 -4.03 10.23 -1.49
N PHE A 86 -3.56 9.16 -0.87
CA PHE A 86 -4.21 7.85 -0.87
C PHE A 86 -4.52 7.46 0.58
N THR A 87 -5.79 7.40 0.94
CA THR A 87 -6.19 7.32 2.35
C THR A 87 -7.11 6.13 2.56
N LYS A 88 -6.86 5.31 3.57
CA LYS A 88 -7.86 4.38 4.11
C LYS A 88 -8.48 5.02 5.34
N THR A 89 -9.73 5.47 5.21
CA THR A 89 -10.49 6.10 6.31
C THR A 89 -11.38 5.12 7.06
N LEU A 90 -11.74 3.98 6.46
CA LEU A 90 -12.54 2.98 7.14
C LEU A 90 -11.84 2.48 8.42
N GLY A 91 -12.54 2.55 9.54
CA GLY A 91 -12.00 2.24 10.87
C GLY A 91 -11.57 0.78 11.08
N GLY A 92 -11.99 -0.15 10.23
CA GLY A 92 -11.73 -1.58 10.36
C GLY A 92 -11.75 -2.34 9.04
N GLY A 93 -11.52 -3.64 9.13
CA GLY A 93 -11.39 -4.51 7.97
C GLY A 93 -10.07 -4.31 7.21
N GLN A 94 -9.83 -5.22 6.29
CA GLN A 94 -8.66 -5.23 5.41
C GLN A 94 -9.05 -4.65 4.05
N THR A 95 -8.08 -4.03 3.37
CA THR A 95 -8.16 -3.72 1.94
C THR A 95 -6.83 -4.09 1.30
N VAL A 96 -6.88 -4.94 0.28
CA VAL A 96 -5.73 -5.33 -0.53
C VAL A 96 -5.63 -4.43 -1.76
N ILE A 97 -4.43 -3.93 -2.02
CA ILE A 97 -4.05 -3.20 -3.22
C ILE A 97 -3.30 -4.16 -4.15
N GLY A 98 -4.10 -4.88 -4.94
CA GLY A 98 -3.76 -6.01 -5.82
C GLY A 98 -2.94 -5.69 -7.07
N CYS A 99 -2.34 -4.51 -7.17
CA CYS A 99 -1.67 -3.99 -8.36
C CYS A 99 -0.32 -3.37 -8.02
N VAL A 100 0.56 -3.20 -9.02
CA VAL A 100 1.82 -2.48 -8.80
C VAL A 100 1.49 -1.07 -8.32
N PHE A 101 1.94 -0.71 -7.14
CA PHE A 101 1.60 0.56 -6.50
C PHE A 101 2.82 1.43 -6.40
N ASN A 102 2.85 2.53 -7.15
CA ASN A 102 3.92 3.52 -7.06
C ASN A 102 3.45 4.70 -6.22
N ASN A 103 4.13 4.95 -5.10
CA ASN A 103 3.84 6.08 -4.23
C ASN A 103 4.87 7.20 -4.42
N TYR A 104 4.40 8.33 -4.93
CA TYR A 104 5.14 9.59 -5.02
C TYR A 104 4.57 10.67 -4.07
N GLY A 105 3.39 10.43 -3.51
CA GLY A 105 2.65 11.33 -2.64
C GLY A 105 2.57 10.81 -1.20
N LEU A 106 1.38 10.85 -0.61
CA LEU A 106 1.11 10.35 0.74
C LEU A 106 0.13 9.18 0.71
N VAL A 107 0.47 8.13 1.46
CA VAL A 107 -0.45 7.07 1.89
C VAL A 107 -0.77 7.27 3.37
N SER A 108 -2.04 7.31 3.75
CA SER A 108 -2.49 7.45 5.14
C SER A 108 -3.47 6.35 5.54
N ILE A 109 -3.26 5.73 6.68
CA ILE A 109 -4.16 4.72 7.25
C ILE A 109 -4.71 5.27 8.57
N PHE A 110 -6.02 5.46 8.64
CA PHE A 110 -6.70 5.90 9.86
C PHE A 110 -7.35 4.75 10.63
N GLY A 111 -7.58 3.61 9.97
CA GLY A 111 -8.15 2.42 10.59
C GLY A 111 -7.98 1.17 9.74
N GLY A 112 -8.10 0.01 10.40
CA GLY A 112 -7.97 -1.28 9.76
C GLY A 112 -6.57 -1.58 9.22
N GLN A 113 -6.55 -2.44 8.20
CA GLN A 113 -5.35 -2.96 7.57
C GLN A 113 -5.34 -2.57 6.08
N LEU A 114 -4.20 -2.05 5.62
CA LEU A 114 -3.96 -1.77 4.20
C LEU A 114 -2.78 -2.63 3.73
N ILE A 115 -3.04 -3.48 2.75
CA ILE A 115 -2.08 -4.47 2.25
C ILE A 115 -1.69 -4.12 0.83
N PHE A 116 -0.40 -4.15 0.53
CA PHE A 116 0.13 -4.08 -0.84
C PHE A 116 0.76 -5.42 -1.20
N ASP A 117 0.36 -6.06 -2.30
CA ASP A 117 0.75 -7.44 -2.63
C ASP A 117 1.41 -7.61 -4.02
N ARG A 118 1.80 -6.50 -4.67
CA ARG A 118 2.40 -6.49 -6.03
C ARG A 118 3.63 -5.60 -6.19
N GLY A 119 4.19 -5.08 -5.11
CA GLY A 119 5.42 -4.27 -5.18
C GLY A 119 5.19 -2.86 -5.73
N GLY A 120 6.29 -2.21 -6.11
CA GLY A 120 6.30 -0.90 -6.74
C GLY A 120 7.32 0.06 -6.14
N LEU A 121 7.47 1.21 -6.79
CA LEU A 121 8.41 2.25 -6.39
C LEU A 121 7.83 3.15 -5.31
N GLN A 122 8.56 3.33 -4.20
CA GLN A 122 8.14 4.16 -3.08
C GLN A 122 9.12 5.31 -2.92
N SER A 123 8.73 6.50 -3.35
CA SER A 123 9.47 7.75 -3.13
C SER A 123 8.71 8.75 -2.26
N GLY A 124 7.46 8.42 -1.92
CA GLY A 124 6.56 9.20 -1.07
C GLY A 124 6.50 8.71 0.38
N ASN A 125 5.50 9.20 1.10
CA ASN A 125 5.33 8.97 2.53
C ASN A 125 4.19 7.98 2.81
N PHE A 126 4.33 7.25 3.91
CA PHE A 126 3.32 6.39 4.51
C PHE A 126 3.13 6.80 5.96
N ALA A 127 1.87 6.96 6.38
CA ALA A 127 1.48 7.29 7.74
C ALA A 127 0.37 6.35 8.24
N GLY A 128 0.44 5.97 9.51
CA GLY A 128 -0.55 5.09 10.14
C GLY A 128 -0.83 5.47 11.60
N GLY A 129 -2.09 5.37 12.02
CA GLY A 129 -2.50 5.56 13.41
C GLY A 129 -2.14 4.37 14.32
N PRO A 130 -2.32 4.48 15.66
CA PRO A 130 -1.89 3.47 16.63
C PRO A 130 -2.60 2.10 16.53
N THR A 131 -3.72 2.02 15.81
CA THR A 131 -4.52 0.80 15.66
C THR A 131 -4.58 0.31 14.21
N THR A 132 -3.62 0.73 13.39
CA THR A 132 -3.58 0.41 11.96
C THR A 132 -2.48 -0.60 11.66
N VAL A 133 -2.67 -1.38 10.60
CA VAL A 133 -1.64 -2.27 10.05
C VAL A 133 -1.33 -1.86 8.62
N LEU A 134 -0.06 -1.59 8.34
CA LEU A 134 0.47 -1.47 6.98
C LEU A 134 1.19 -2.78 6.65
N GLU A 135 0.79 -3.47 5.59
CA GLU A 135 1.38 -4.75 5.23
C GLU A 135 1.91 -4.80 3.80
N PHE A 136 3.07 -5.44 3.64
CA PHE A 136 3.67 -5.81 2.36
C PHE A 136 3.70 -7.34 2.25
N SER A 137 2.93 -7.89 1.32
CA SER A 137 2.61 -9.34 1.28
C SER A 137 2.81 -10.01 -0.10
N GLY A 138 3.42 -9.31 -1.06
CA GLY A 138 3.54 -9.78 -2.43
C GLY A 138 4.65 -10.80 -2.62
N ALA A 139 4.33 -12.09 -2.72
CA ALA A 139 5.32 -13.12 -3.00
C ALA A 139 6.06 -12.86 -4.33
N GLY A 140 7.39 -12.73 -4.26
CA GLY A 140 8.24 -12.36 -5.41
C GLY A 140 8.13 -10.91 -5.86
N ALA A 141 7.33 -10.09 -5.18
CA ALA A 141 7.25 -8.66 -5.44
C ALA A 141 8.43 -7.91 -4.77
N VAL A 142 8.78 -6.77 -5.35
CA VAL A 142 9.81 -5.87 -4.83
C VAL A 142 9.19 -4.51 -4.54
N TYR A 143 9.39 -4.02 -3.32
CA TYR A 143 8.99 -2.71 -2.85
C TYR A 143 10.25 -1.87 -2.62
N ASP A 144 10.48 -0.89 -3.51
CA ASP A 144 11.71 -0.10 -3.49
C ASP A 144 11.46 1.26 -2.83
N PHE A 145 11.75 1.33 -1.53
CA PHE A 145 11.72 2.57 -0.75
C PHE A 145 13.00 3.36 -0.95
N GLN A 146 12.91 4.39 -1.79
CA GLN A 146 14.02 5.29 -2.11
C GLN A 146 14.39 6.18 -0.92
N SER A 147 15.56 6.82 -0.96
CA SER A 147 16.08 7.63 0.14
C SER A 147 15.18 8.81 0.58
N GLY A 148 14.30 9.29 -0.29
CA GLY A 148 13.32 10.32 0.03
C GLY A 148 12.02 9.81 0.66
N SER A 149 11.81 8.49 0.70
CA SER A 149 10.59 7.90 1.23
C SER A 149 10.56 7.88 2.76
N VAL A 150 9.36 7.82 3.33
CA VAL A 150 9.17 7.79 4.78
C VAL A 150 8.07 6.79 5.14
N ILE A 151 8.33 5.92 6.12
CA ILE A 151 7.29 5.27 6.93
C ILE A 151 7.29 5.95 8.29
N ASN A 152 6.15 6.53 8.68
CA ASN A 152 5.89 7.08 10.01
C ASN A 152 4.55 6.56 10.52
N ALA A 153 4.55 5.36 11.09
CA ALA A 153 3.35 4.67 11.55
C ALA A 153 3.38 4.49 13.07
N SER A 154 2.33 4.93 13.78
CA SER A 154 2.18 4.61 15.20
C SER A 154 1.68 3.19 15.43
N GLY A 155 1.04 2.58 14.43
CA GLY A 155 0.59 1.19 14.45
C GLY A 155 1.65 0.21 13.93
N ASP A 156 1.20 -0.99 13.57
CA ASP A 156 2.08 -2.08 13.17
C ASP A 156 2.44 -2.00 11.67
N VAL A 157 3.63 -2.49 11.34
CA VAL A 157 4.08 -2.67 9.96
C VAL A 157 4.51 -4.13 9.78
N GLU A 158 3.89 -4.81 8.82
CA GLU A 158 4.09 -6.23 8.56
C GLU A 158 4.72 -6.50 7.19
N PHE A 159 5.66 -7.45 7.18
CA PHE A 159 6.38 -7.94 6.01
C PHE A 159 6.16 -9.46 5.90
N SER A 160 5.05 -9.84 5.27
CA SER A 160 4.60 -11.24 5.19
C SER A 160 5.10 -11.96 3.95
N ALA A 161 5.44 -11.23 2.87
CA ALA A 161 6.18 -11.78 1.72
C ALA A 161 6.82 -10.68 0.87
N GLY A 162 7.64 -11.09 -0.12
CA GLY A 162 8.32 -10.18 -1.04
C GLY A 162 9.57 -9.57 -0.43
N THR A 163 10.22 -8.69 -1.20
CA THR A 163 11.44 -7.97 -0.78
C THR A 163 11.15 -6.49 -0.63
N VAL A 164 11.41 -5.93 0.54
CA VAL A 164 11.35 -4.50 0.80
C VAL A 164 12.77 -3.97 0.92
N ASN A 165 13.21 -3.22 -0.09
CA ASN A 165 14.48 -2.49 -0.06
C ASN A 165 14.23 -1.11 0.55
N PHE A 166 14.85 -0.83 1.70
CA PHE A 166 14.54 0.36 2.48
C PHE A 166 15.76 1.28 2.63
N ALA A 167 15.74 2.38 1.86
CA ALA A 167 16.72 3.47 1.94
C ALA A 167 16.16 4.74 2.59
N GLY A 168 14.84 4.80 2.82
CA GLY A 168 14.12 5.97 3.36
C GLY A 168 14.14 6.05 4.89
N THR A 169 13.34 6.93 5.48
CA THR A 169 13.18 6.98 6.96
C THR A 169 12.15 5.97 7.44
N TYR A 170 12.47 5.23 8.50
CA TYR A 170 11.57 4.24 9.08
C TYR A 170 11.34 4.52 10.57
N THR A 171 10.14 4.97 10.89
CA THR A 171 9.70 5.23 12.27
C THR A 171 8.40 4.48 12.52
N VAL A 172 8.47 3.45 13.36
CA VAL A 172 7.32 2.63 13.73
C VAL A 172 7.15 2.60 15.24
N GLY A 173 5.99 3.04 15.71
CA GLY A 173 5.62 3.04 17.12
C GLY A 173 5.04 1.70 17.60
N GLY A 174 4.40 0.97 16.70
CA GLY A 174 3.92 -0.40 16.94
C GLY A 174 4.99 -1.46 16.67
N LYS A 175 4.55 -2.68 16.41
CA LYS A 175 5.42 -3.80 16.08
C LYS A 175 5.84 -3.74 14.62
N THR A 176 7.14 -3.88 14.38
CA THR A 176 7.66 -4.32 13.07
C THR A 176 7.65 -5.84 13.06
N TYR A 177 6.87 -6.44 12.16
CA TYR A 177 6.69 -7.89 12.13
C TYR A 177 7.08 -8.48 10.78
N ILE A 178 8.02 -9.41 10.78
CA ILE A 178 8.44 -10.14 9.60
C ILE A 178 7.98 -11.59 9.76
N SER A 179 7.10 -12.01 8.86
CA SER A 179 6.41 -13.32 8.89
C SER A 179 6.63 -14.14 7.61
N GLY A 180 7.51 -13.67 6.73
CA GLY A 180 7.88 -14.36 5.48
C GLY A 180 8.55 -13.47 4.43
N GLY A 181 8.53 -12.14 4.61
CA GLY A 181 9.20 -11.18 3.73
C GLY A 181 10.71 -11.07 3.96
N THR A 182 11.39 -10.40 3.04
CA THR A 182 12.77 -9.90 3.19
C THR A 182 12.72 -8.40 3.43
N LEU A 183 13.25 -7.95 4.56
CA LEU A 183 13.39 -6.54 4.90
C LEU A 183 14.88 -6.15 4.85
N ASN A 184 15.25 -5.37 3.85
CA ASN A 184 16.62 -4.93 3.60
C ASN A 184 16.81 -3.48 4.04
N PHE A 185 17.46 -3.24 5.19
CA PHE A 185 17.79 -1.90 5.66
C PHE A 185 19.14 -1.43 5.10
N GLN A 186 19.11 -0.34 4.34
CA GLN A 186 20.31 0.22 3.69
C GLN A 186 20.99 1.34 4.52
N PHE A 187 20.60 1.49 5.78
CA PHE A 187 21.11 2.48 6.72
C PHE A 187 20.86 2.00 8.17
N ASP A 188 21.62 2.56 9.11
CA ASP A 188 21.45 2.26 10.54
C ASP A 188 20.05 2.69 11.03
N ASN A 189 19.31 1.75 11.62
CA ASN A 189 17.95 1.97 12.05
C ASN A 189 17.71 1.47 13.48
N SER A 190 16.70 2.04 14.15
CA SER A 190 16.23 1.60 15.45
C SER A 190 14.76 1.21 15.37
N ILE A 191 14.44 0.01 15.82
CA ILE A 191 13.08 -0.52 15.92
C ILE A 191 12.74 -0.65 17.40
N ASN A 192 11.52 -0.28 17.78
CA ASN A 192 11.09 -0.48 19.16
C ASN A 192 10.77 -1.95 19.41
N ASP A 193 9.68 -2.46 18.84
CA ASP A 193 9.29 -3.87 18.97
C ASP A 193 9.46 -4.59 17.63
N LEU A 194 10.22 -5.69 17.65
CA LEU A 194 10.52 -6.53 16.50
C LEU A 194 10.00 -7.95 16.73
N GLY A 195 9.23 -8.48 15.78
CA GLY A 195 8.96 -9.91 15.70
C GLY A 195 9.49 -10.49 14.40
N LEU A 196 10.15 -11.63 14.50
CA LEU A 196 10.66 -12.39 13.36
C LEU A 196 10.24 -13.85 13.53
N SER A 197 9.20 -14.27 12.78
CA SER A 197 8.68 -15.65 12.82
C SER A 197 9.07 -16.47 11.60
N ASP A 198 9.31 -15.80 10.47
CA ASP A 198 9.92 -16.33 9.26
C ASP A 198 10.47 -15.15 8.43
N GLY A 199 11.15 -15.43 7.33
CA GLY A 199 11.70 -14.40 6.44
C GLY A 199 13.13 -13.99 6.79
N ILE A 200 13.53 -12.81 6.31
CA ILE A 200 14.92 -12.34 6.36
C ILE A 200 14.95 -10.87 6.75
N ILE A 201 15.82 -10.51 7.69
CA ILE A 201 16.30 -9.14 7.86
C ILE A 201 17.72 -9.12 7.31
N GLU A 202 18.02 -8.20 6.38
CA GLU A 202 19.34 -8.08 5.77
C GLU A 202 19.68 -6.62 5.50
N GLY A 203 20.83 -6.38 4.87
CA GLY A 203 21.28 -5.08 4.41
C GLY A 203 22.57 -4.60 5.06
N ASP A 204 23.02 -3.42 4.61
CA ASP A 204 24.27 -2.81 5.07
C ASP A 204 24.11 -2.02 6.39
N GLY A 205 22.88 -1.72 6.78
CA GLY A 205 22.55 -0.93 7.97
C GLY A 205 22.44 -1.77 9.24
N ASN A 206 22.95 -1.25 10.35
CA ASN A 206 22.75 -1.89 11.66
C ASN A 206 21.30 -1.73 12.12
N VAL A 207 20.69 -2.79 12.64
CA VAL A 207 19.36 -2.74 13.25
C VAL A 207 19.49 -2.82 14.77
N THR A 208 19.12 -1.75 15.46
CA THR A 208 19.03 -1.72 16.92
C THR A 208 17.59 -1.99 17.35
N VAL A 209 17.37 -2.96 18.24
CA VAL A 209 16.05 -3.20 18.84
C VAL A 209 16.07 -2.69 20.28
N SER A 210 15.23 -1.68 20.59
CA SER A 210 15.21 -1.04 21.91
C SER A 210 14.16 -1.60 22.86
N GLY A 211 13.14 -2.27 22.32
CA GLY A 211 12.04 -2.88 23.06
C GLY A 211 12.05 -4.41 22.94
N THR A 212 10.90 -5.00 22.67
CA THR A 212 10.72 -6.45 22.59
C THR A 212 11.33 -6.99 21.31
N PHE A 213 12.11 -8.08 21.42
CA PHE A 213 12.55 -8.86 20.27
C PHE A 213 12.07 -10.31 20.41
N ASP A 214 11.05 -10.67 19.63
CA ASP A 214 10.44 -12.01 19.59
C ASP A 214 10.88 -12.75 18.33
N TRP A 215 11.91 -13.60 18.45
CA TRP A 215 12.48 -14.36 17.35
C TRP A 215 12.12 -15.84 17.46
N THR A 216 11.29 -16.33 16.55
CA THR A 216 10.78 -17.71 16.51
C THR A 216 11.12 -18.47 15.22
N GLY A 217 11.62 -17.79 14.18
CA GLY A 217 12.09 -18.38 12.92
C GLY A 217 12.74 -17.34 12.01
N GLY A 218 13.15 -17.68 10.78
CA GLY A 218 13.79 -16.75 9.83
C GLY A 218 15.31 -16.53 10.03
N PHE A 219 15.85 -15.52 9.36
CA PHE A 219 17.30 -15.21 9.29
C PHE A 219 17.59 -13.71 9.50
N ILE A 220 18.78 -13.41 10.06
CA ILE A 220 19.39 -12.07 10.20
C ILE A 220 20.86 -12.18 9.80
#